data_AF-A0A914JTW0-F1
#
_entry.id   AF-A0A914JTW0-F1
#
_cell.length_a   1.000
_cell.length_b   1.000
_cell.length_c   1.000
_cell.angle_alpha   90.00
_cell.angle_beta   90.00
_cell.angle_gamma   90.00
#
_symmetry.space_group_name_H-M   'P 1'
#
loop_
_entity.id
_entity.type
_entity.pdbx_description
1 polymer ?
#
loop_
_entity_poly.entity_id
_entity_poly.type
_entity_poly.pdbx_seq_one_letter_code
_entity_poly.pdbx_strand_id
1 'polypeptide(L)'
;MSDVDLLFDVRNNYYLGAYQQCINEAQNAKVKTDQDKLERDTFLYRSYIALGKMSIPLNEITTNAPTALKAVRRFADYMANPAKRSKIAAEVEAEVNGSMEPDNVNLILAAQILSRHNVGFLKRLLVVFIF
;
A
#
# COMPACT_ATOMS: atom_id res chain seq x y z
N MET A 1 -28.20 -6.38 -13.46
CA MET A 1 -27.18 -5.81 -14.37
C MET A 1 -25.84 -6.19 -13.79
N SER A 2 -25.03 -6.98 -14.49
CA SER A 2 -23.69 -7.35 -14.06
C SER A 2 -22.87 -6.07 -13.94
N ASP A 3 -22.64 -5.64 -12.70
CA ASP A 3 -21.73 -4.54 -12.41
C ASP A 3 -20.35 -5.00 -12.87
N VAL A 4 -19.88 -4.46 -13.99
CA VAL A 4 -18.59 -4.84 -14.57
C VAL A 4 -17.55 -4.29 -13.62
N ASP A 5 -16.82 -5.19 -12.97
CA ASP A 5 -15.73 -4.83 -12.07
C ASP A 5 -14.58 -4.20 -12.87
N LEU A 6 -14.59 -2.86 -12.96
CA LEU A 6 -13.64 -2.06 -13.71
C LEU A 6 -12.19 -2.18 -13.19
N LEU A 7 -12.00 -2.72 -11.98
CA LEU A 7 -10.69 -2.89 -11.35
C LEU A 7 -10.22 -4.34 -11.32
N PHE A 8 -10.98 -5.26 -11.92
CA PHE A 8 -10.62 -6.68 -11.98
C PHE A 8 -9.22 -6.88 -12.56
N ASP A 9 -8.95 -6.32 -13.74
CA ASP A 9 -7.65 -6.46 -14.41
C ASP A 9 -6.53 -5.77 -13.65
N VAL A 10 -6.81 -4.64 -12.99
CA VAL A 10 -5.84 -3.93 -12.15
C VAL A 10 -5.40 -4.83 -10.99
N ARG A 11 -6.34 -5.42 -10.27
CA ARG A 11 -6.07 -6.34 -9.15
C ARG A 11 -5.32 -7.58 -9.62
N ASN A 12 -5.83 -8.22 -10.67
CA ASN A 12 -5.25 -9.43 -11.21
C ASN A 12 -3.79 -9.24 -11.61
N ASN A 13 -3.49 -8.19 -12.37
CA ASN A 13 -2.12 -7.89 -12.79
C ASN A 13 -1.20 -7.58 -11.61
N TYR A 14 -1.68 -6.87 -10.58
CA TYR A 14 -0.89 -6.61 -9.38
C TYR A 14 -0.51 -7.91 -8.65
N TYR A 15 -1.47 -8.80 -8.44
CA TYR A 15 -1.24 -10.05 -7.71
C TYR A 15 -0.37 -11.05 -8.50
N LEU A 16 -0.43 -11.01 -9.83
CA LEU A 16 0.46 -11.79 -10.70
C LEU A 16 1.89 -11.21 -10.80
N GLY A 17 2.15 -10.04 -10.21
CA GLY A 17 3.44 -9.36 -10.31
C GLY A 17 3.66 -8.64 -11.64
N ALA A 18 2.63 -8.57 -12.50
CA ALA A 18 2.65 -7.83 -13.76
C ALA A 18 2.44 -6.32 -13.52
N TYR A 19 3.32 -5.70 -12.73
CA TYR A 19 3.16 -4.34 -12.22
C TYR A 19 3.07 -3.27 -13.32
N GLN A 20 3.79 -3.44 -14.43
CA GLN A 20 3.71 -2.49 -15.55
C GLN A 20 2.36 -2.57 -16.27
N GLN A 21 1.78 -3.77 -16.39
CA GLN A 21 0.43 -3.93 -16.95
C GLN A 21 -0.63 -3.38 -15.99
N CYS A 22 -0.47 -3.63 -14.67
CA CYS A 22 -1.32 -3.04 -13.64
C CYS A 22 -1.38 -1.51 -13.75
N ILE A 23 -0.23 -0.85 -13.95
CA ILE A 23 -0.17 0.61 -14.15
C ILE A 23 -0.95 1.04 -15.39
N ASN A 24 -0.76 0.36 -16.52
CA ASN A 24 -1.44 0.69 -17.77
C ASN A 24 -2.96 0.56 -17.63
N GLU A 25 -3.43 -0.56 -17.05
CA GLU A 25 -4.86 -0.78 -16.81
C GLU A 25 -5.43 0.24 -15.82
N ALA A 26 -4.70 0.55 -14.74
CA ALA A 26 -5.12 1.56 -13.77
C ALA A 26 -5.23 2.96 -14.40
N GLN A 27 -4.33 3.35 -15.30
CA GLN A 27 -4.42 4.64 -15.99
C GLN A 27 -5.59 4.71 -16.99
N ASN A 28 -5.95 3.57 -17.58
CA ASN A 28 -7.08 3.46 -18.51
C ASN A 28 -8.44 3.28 -17.82
N ALA A 29 -8.44 2.85 -16.56
CA ALA A 29 -9.66 2.58 -15.79
C ALA A 29 -10.47 3.86 -15.54
N LYS A 30 -11.69 3.89 -16.11
CA LYS A 30 -12.65 5.00 -15.95
C LYS A 30 -13.58 4.77 -14.76
N VAL A 31 -13.00 4.85 -13.57
CA VAL A 31 -13.70 4.74 -12.29
C VAL A 31 -14.54 6.00 -12.00
N LYS A 32 -15.74 5.80 -11.45
CA LYS A 32 -16.70 6.89 -11.18
C LYS A 32 -16.80 7.24 -9.70
N THR A 33 -16.76 6.23 -8.84
CA THR A 33 -16.88 6.42 -7.38
C THR A 33 -15.53 6.82 -6.78
N ASP A 34 -15.56 7.54 -5.67
CA ASP A 34 -14.33 7.91 -4.96
C ASP A 34 -13.66 6.70 -4.30
N GLN A 35 -14.43 5.67 -3.96
CA GLN A 35 -13.92 4.41 -3.45
C GLN A 35 -13.12 3.66 -4.52
N ASP A 36 -13.65 3.55 -5.75
CA ASP A 36 -12.93 2.90 -6.85
C ASP A 36 -11.69 3.69 -7.26
N LYS A 37 -11.75 5.03 -7.22
CA LYS A 37 -10.55 5.88 -7.44
C LYS A 37 -9.48 5.60 -6.39
N LEU A 38 -9.86 5.55 -5.12
CA LEU A 38 -8.94 5.26 -4.03
C LEU A 38 -8.29 3.88 -4.21
N GLU A 39 -9.08 2.87 -4.56
CA GLU A 39 -8.57 1.51 -4.77
C GLU A 39 -7.63 1.44 -5.97
N ARG A 40 -8.03 2.01 -7.11
CA ARG A 40 -7.20 2.13 -8.32
C ARG A 40 -5.86 2.80 -8.00
N ASP A 41 -5.89 3.94 -7.34
CA ASP A 41 -4.69 4.72 -7.00
C ASP A 41 -3.79 3.93 -6.04
N THR A 42 -4.39 3.20 -5.10
CA THR A 42 -3.65 2.32 -4.20
C THR A 42 -2.87 1.25 -4.96
N PHE A 43 -3.49 0.55 -5.91
CA PHE A 43 -2.80 -0.45 -6.73
C PHE A 43 -1.77 0.18 -7.68
N LEU A 44 -2.08 1.33 -8.26
CA LEU A 44 -1.18 2.09 -9.13
C LEU A 44 0.12 2.45 -8.40
N TYR A 45 0.02 3.10 -7.23
CA TYR A 45 1.19 3.52 -6.47
C TYR A 45 1.96 2.35 -5.87
N ARG A 46 1.28 1.29 -5.41
CA ARG A 46 1.96 0.07 -4.96
C ARG A 46 2.73 -0.61 -6.09
N SER A 47 2.21 -0.57 -7.32
CA SER A 47 2.91 -1.07 -8.51
C SER A 47 4.15 -0.24 -8.83
N TYR A 48 4.08 1.09 -8.70
CA TYR A 48 5.26 1.95 -8.84
C TYR A 48 6.35 1.60 -7.82
N ILE A 49 5.99 1.39 -6.55
CA ILE A 49 6.95 0.98 -5.52
C ILE A 49 7.58 -0.37 -5.86
N ALA A 50 6.78 -1.34 -6.32
CA ALA A 50 7.26 -2.66 -6.69
C ALA A 50 8.27 -2.63 -7.87
N LEU A 51 8.14 -1.66 -8.77
CA LEU A 51 9.08 -1.41 -9.86
C LEU A 51 10.28 -0.53 -9.47
N GLY A 52 10.44 -0.19 -8.19
CA GLY A 52 11.53 0.66 -7.71
C GLY A 52 11.35 2.17 -8.00
N LYS A 53 10.14 2.59 -8.41
CA LYS A 53 9.82 3.98 -8.74
C LYS A 53 9.21 4.71 -7.54
N MET A 54 9.88 4.72 -6.38
CA MET A 54 9.35 5.31 -5.14
C MET A 54 9.18 6.83 -5.20
N SER A 55 9.90 7.53 -6.08
CA SER A 55 9.80 8.99 -6.22
C SER A 55 8.41 9.46 -6.65
N ILE A 56 7.67 8.64 -7.41
CA ILE A 56 6.32 8.97 -7.89
C ILE A 56 5.33 9.10 -6.72
N PRO A 57 5.08 8.07 -5.90
CA PRO A 57 4.16 8.19 -4.76
C PRO A 57 4.63 9.20 -3.71
N LEU A 58 5.95 9.43 -3.57
CA LEU A 58 6.46 10.45 -2.64
C LEU A 58 6.12 11.89 -3.05
N ASN A 59 6.05 12.14 -4.36
CA ASN A 59 5.77 13.46 -4.93
C ASN A 59 4.27 13.69 -5.18
N GLU A 60 3.54 12.66 -5.63
CA GLU A 60 2.13 12.79 -6.03
C GLU A 60 1.16 12.64 -4.84
N ILE A 61 1.51 11.85 -3.82
CA ILE A 61 0.62 11.66 -2.66
C ILE A 61 0.80 12.81 -1.67
N THR A 62 -0.21 13.66 -1.54
CA THR A 62 -0.20 14.80 -0.60
C THR A 62 -0.48 14.37 0.85
N THR A 63 -0.25 15.28 1.81
CA THR A 63 -0.55 15.05 3.24
C THR A 63 -2.04 14.97 3.55
N ASN A 64 -2.90 15.46 2.64
CA ASN A 64 -4.35 15.43 2.78
C ASN A 64 -4.99 14.19 2.17
N ALA A 65 -4.18 13.25 1.67
CA ALA A 65 -4.66 12.02 1.07
C ALA A 65 -5.37 11.11 2.10
N PRO A 66 -6.24 10.19 1.65
CA PRO A 66 -6.85 9.17 2.50
C PRO A 66 -5.79 8.28 3.19
N THR A 67 -6.17 7.66 4.32
CA THR A 67 -5.28 6.83 5.16
C THR A 67 -4.54 5.76 4.34
N ALA A 68 -5.24 5.08 3.42
CA ALA A 68 -4.64 4.09 2.52
C ALA A 68 -3.48 4.66 1.68
N LEU A 69 -3.65 5.84 1.06
CA LEU A 69 -2.58 6.46 0.26
C LEU A 69 -1.46 7.01 1.12
N LYS A 70 -1.76 7.54 2.32
CA LYS A 70 -0.73 7.94 3.29
C LYS A 70 0.15 6.75 3.67
N ALA A 71 -0.44 5.58 3.89
CA ALA A 71 0.29 4.34 4.16
C ALA A 71 1.19 3.94 2.97
N VAL A 72 0.70 4.05 1.73
CA VAL A 72 1.50 3.82 0.52
C VAL A 72 2.70 4.77 0.45
N ARG A 73 2.49 6.06 0.73
CA ARG A 73 3.57 7.06 0.76
C ARG A 73 4.60 6.74 1.85
N ARG A 74 4.17 6.37 3.05
CA ARG A 74 5.07 5.98 4.15
C ARG A 74 5.89 4.75 3.78
N PHE A 75 5.26 3.76 3.14
CA PHE A 75 5.97 2.58 2.62
C PHE A 75 6.99 2.95 1.54
N ALA A 76 6.66 3.88 0.64
CA ALA A 76 7.60 4.41 -0.35
C ALA A 76 8.80 5.10 0.33
N ASP A 77 8.58 5.91 1.37
CA ASP A 77 9.66 6.57 2.13
C ASP A 77 10.57 5.54 2.82
N TYR A 78 9.97 4.51 3.43
CA TYR A 78 10.72 3.38 4.02
C TYR A 78 11.60 2.67 2.99
N MET A 79 11.08 2.44 1.79
CA MET A 79 11.82 1.76 0.73
C MET A 79 12.93 2.64 0.14
N ALA A 80 12.65 3.92 -0.08
CA ALA A 80 13.57 4.89 -0.69
C ALA A 80 14.71 5.33 0.24
N ASN A 81 14.49 5.43 1.56
CA ASN A 81 15.44 6.03 2.50
C ASN A 81 15.93 5.04 3.56
N PRO A 82 17.02 4.30 3.32
CA PRO A 82 17.58 3.33 4.27
C PRO A 82 17.83 3.91 5.67
N ALA A 83 18.31 5.15 5.76
CA ALA A 83 18.60 5.81 7.04
C ALA A 83 17.35 6.09 7.89
N LYS A 84 16.17 6.23 7.26
CA LYS A 84 14.90 6.49 7.95
C LYS A 84 14.16 5.21 8.35
N ARG A 85 14.60 4.04 7.86
CA ARG A 85 13.88 2.76 8.04
C ARG A 85 13.60 2.43 9.49
N SER A 86 14.60 2.53 10.36
CA SER A 86 14.44 2.22 11.79
C SER A 86 13.46 3.16 12.47
N LYS A 87 13.50 4.46 12.13
CA LYS A 87 12.56 5.44 12.67
C LYS A 87 11.13 5.15 12.22
N ILE A 88 10.92 4.95 10.92
CA ILE A 88 9.60 4.65 10.35
C ILE A 88 9.05 3.33 10.92
N ALA A 89 9.89 2.29 11.06
CA ALA A 89 9.45 1.02 11.62
C ALA A 89 9.04 1.15 13.09
N ALA A 90 9.78 1.91 13.90
CA ALA A 90 9.42 2.15 15.30
C ALA A 90 8.11 2.94 15.44
N GLU A 91 7.88 3.95 14.59
CA GLU A 91 6.62 4.69 14.54
C GLU A 91 5.44 3.77 14.17
N VAL A 92 5.61 2.94 13.13
CA VAL A 92 4.59 1.98 12.70
C VAL A 92 4.31 0.94 13.79
N GLU A 93 5.34 0.44 14.48
CA GLU A 93 5.16 -0.51 15.59
C GLU A 93 4.38 0.12 16.74
N ALA A 94 4.68 1.38 17.10
CA ALA A 94 3.94 2.10 18.13
C ALA A 94 2.46 2.30 17.74
N GLU A 95 2.19 2.64 16.49
CA GLU A 95 0.83 2.83 15.99
C GLU A 95 0.04 1.51 15.98
N VAL A 96 0.63 0.42 15.48
CA VAL A 96 0.00 -0.92 15.47
C VAL A 96 -0.39 -1.36 16.89
N ASN A 97 0.37 -0.97 17.91
CA ASN A 97 0.13 -1.36 19.30
C ASN A 97 -0.98 -0.54 20.01
N GLY A 98 -1.57 0.49 19.39
CA GLY A 98 -2.65 1.21 20.08
C GLY A 98 -3.41 2.32 19.36
N SER A 99 -2.95 2.81 18.21
CA SER A 99 -3.59 3.97 17.54
C SER A 99 -3.81 3.81 16.03
N MET A 100 -3.52 2.63 15.48
CA MET A 100 -3.66 2.39 14.05
C MET A 100 -5.14 2.25 13.65
N GLU A 101 -5.54 3.01 12.63
CA GLU A 101 -6.87 2.88 12.03
C GLU A 101 -7.03 1.52 11.33
N PRO A 102 -8.21 0.87 11.45
CA PRO A 102 -8.49 -0.43 10.85
C PRO A 102 -8.79 -0.31 9.34
N ASP A 103 -7.80 0.17 8.58
CA ASP A 103 -7.81 0.18 7.12
C ASP A 103 -6.94 -0.96 6.59
N ASN A 104 -7.51 -1.80 5.71
CA ASN A 104 -6.82 -2.99 5.21
C ASN A 104 -5.49 -2.67 4.53
N VAL A 105 -5.43 -1.59 3.75
CA VAL A 105 -4.21 -1.18 3.04
C VAL A 105 -3.16 -0.72 4.05
N ASN A 106 -3.57 0.10 5.03
CA ASN A 106 -2.70 0.56 6.10
C ASN A 106 -2.08 -0.60 6.88
N LEU A 107 -2.91 -1.57 7.31
CA LEU A 107 -2.47 -2.76 8.04
C LEU A 107 -1.51 -3.63 7.24
N ILE A 108 -1.82 -3.90 5.95
CA ILE A 108 -0.96 -4.70 5.08
C ILE A 108 0.41 -4.04 4.89
N LEU A 109 0.45 -2.73 4.65
CA LEU A 109 1.71 -2.01 4.43
C LEU A 109 2.51 -1.86 5.73
N ALA A 110 1.84 -1.63 6.85
CA ALA A 110 2.47 -1.66 8.18
C ALA A 110 3.14 -3.01 8.45
N ALA A 111 2.43 -4.11 8.19
CA ALA A 111 2.97 -5.46 8.31
C ALA A 111 4.18 -5.69 7.39
N GLN A 112 4.15 -5.20 6.15
CA GLN A 112 5.27 -5.29 5.23
C GLN A 112 6.51 -4.53 5.73
N ILE A 113 6.33 -3.33 6.31
CA ILE A 113 7.42 -2.55 6.90
C ILE A 113 8.05 -3.33 8.07
N LEU A 114 7.23 -3.78 9.02
CA LEU A 114 7.69 -4.46 10.22
C LEU A 114 8.35 -5.81 9.89
N SER A 115 7.78 -6.58 8.97
CA SER A 115 8.36 -7.86 8.51
C SER A 115 9.72 -7.67 7.86
N ARG A 116 9.92 -6.59 7.10
CA ARG A 116 11.21 -6.27 6.46
C ARG A 116 12.23 -5.71 7.45
N HIS A 117 11.78 -5.01 8.48
CA HIS A 117 12.66 -4.43 9.48
C HIS A 117 13.10 -5.46 10.53
N ASN A 118 12.19 -6.33 10.94
CA ASN A 118 12.39 -7.27 12.02
C ASN A 118 11.91 -8.66 11.61
N VAL A 119 12.87 -9.53 11.26
CA VAL A 119 12.62 -10.89 10.73
C VAL A 119 11.77 -11.74 11.69
N GLY A 120 11.73 -11.40 12.99
CA GLY A 120 10.94 -12.08 14.01
C GLY A 120 9.46 -11.68 14.10
N PHE A 121 9.03 -10.56 13.51
CA PHE A 121 7.68 -10.02 13.71
C PHE A 121 6.57 -10.81 12.98
N LEU A 122 6.92 -11.58 11.94
CA LEU A 122 6.00 -12.51 11.27
C LEU A 122 5.31 -13.49 12.24
N LYS A 123 5.96 -13.82 13.37
CA LYS A 123 5.35 -14.67 14.42
C LYS A 123 4.25 -13.98 15.22
N ARG A 124 4.27 -12.64 15.36
CA ARG A 124 3.24 -11.89 16.08
C ARG A 124 2.04 -11.55 15.20
N LEU A 125 2.25 -11.30 13.91
CA LEU A 125 1.16 -10.93 13.00
C LEU A 125 0.16 -12.09 12.75
N LEU A 126 0.63 -13.34 12.77
CA LEU A 126 -0.24 -14.52 12.69
C LEU A 126 -1.23 -14.62 13.86
N VAL A 127 -0.95 -13.99 15.01
CA VAL A 127 -1.84 -14.01 16.17
C VAL A 127 -2.99 -13.01 16.03
N VAL A 128 -2.79 -11.93 15.26
CA VAL A 128 -3.79 -10.85 15.11
C VAL A 128 -4.79 -11.11 13.98
N PHE A 129 -4.45 -11.96 12.99
CA PHE A 129 -5.33 -12.29 11.86
C PHE A 129 -5.98 -13.69 11.95
N ILE A 130 -5.83 -14.41 13.07
CA ILE A 130 -6.40 -15.77 13.28
C ILE A 130 -7.53 -15.80 14.34
N PHE A 131 -7.94 -14.67 14.91
CA PHE A 131 -9.15 -14.59 15.75
C PHE A 131 -10.11 -13.50 15.27
#